data_AF-A0A3B0Y1X0-F1
#
_entry.id   AF-A0A3B0Y1X0-F1
#
_cell.length_a   1.000
_cell.length_b   1.000
_cell.length_c   1.000
_cell.angle_alpha   90.00
_cell.angle_beta   90.00
_cell.angle_gamma   90.00
#
_symmetry.space_group_name_H-M   'P 1'
#
loop_
_entity.id
_entity.type
_entity.pdbx_description
1 polymer ?
#
loop_
_entity_poly.entity_id
_entity_poly.type
_entity_poly.pdbx_seq_one_letter_code
_entity_poly.pdbx_strand_id
1 'polypeptide(L)'
;MTAQQYIEPPILLSAKETADLVDVDTKPVTIALQSSLQTLHDLNAQITAQLANHCVLHKKDTPPPISITVTILSPLTGKLD
;
A
#
# COMPACT_ATOMS: atom_id res chain seq x y z
N MET A 1 26.18 0.00 4.31
CA MET A 1 24.80 0.01 4.84
C MET A 1 23.94 0.71 3.82
N THR A 2 23.08 0.00 3.09
CA THR A 2 22.12 0.62 2.16
C THR A 2 21.02 1.26 2.99
N ALA A 3 21.05 2.58 3.12
CA ALA A 3 19.98 3.32 3.78
C ALA A 3 18.72 3.20 2.90
N GLN A 4 17.84 2.26 3.26
CA GLN A 4 16.49 2.18 2.67
C GLN A 4 15.76 3.47 3.05
N GLN A 5 15.21 4.16 2.05
CA GLN A 5 14.35 5.31 2.27
C GLN A 5 12.91 4.82 2.16
N TYR A 6 12.17 4.93 3.25
CA TYR A 6 10.72 4.68 3.25
C TYR A 6 10.01 5.90 2.67
N ILE A 7 9.02 5.67 1.81
CA ILE A 7 8.10 6.75 1.45
C ILE A 7 7.10 6.90 2.58
N GLU A 8 7.07 8.08 3.18
CA GLU A 8 6.08 8.48 4.16
C GLU A 8 5.02 9.36 3.50
N PRO A 9 3.74 9.28 3.93
CA PRO A 9 3.20 8.47 5.03
C PRO A 9 2.84 7.01 4.64
N PRO A 10 2.75 6.07 5.61
CA PRO A 10 2.31 4.70 5.34
C PRO A 10 0.90 4.65 4.76
N ILE A 11 0.66 3.71 3.83
CA ILE A 11 -0.68 3.46 3.29
C ILE A 11 -1.44 2.58 4.29
N LEU A 12 -2.55 3.10 4.78
CA LEU A 12 -3.36 2.50 5.82
C LEU A 12 -4.59 1.84 5.20
N LEU A 13 -4.74 0.54 5.41
CA LEU A 13 -5.86 -0.24 4.87
C LEU A 13 -6.83 -0.66 5.96
N SER A 14 -8.13 -0.55 5.71
CA SER A 14 -9.15 -1.13 6.59
C SER A 14 -9.09 -2.67 6.58
N ALA A 15 -9.72 -3.29 7.58
CA ALA A 15 -9.85 -4.75 7.62
C ALA A 15 -10.55 -5.31 6.37
N LYS A 16 -11.53 -4.57 5.82
CA LYS A 16 -12.23 -4.95 4.59
C LYS A 16 -11.29 -4.89 3.38
N GLU A 17 -10.58 -3.78 3.21
CA GLU A 17 -9.62 -3.63 2.10
C GLU A 17 -8.50 -4.67 2.17
N THR A 18 -8.08 -5.04 3.38
CA THR A 18 -7.11 -6.13 3.58
C THR A 18 -7.69 -7.47 3.10
N ALA A 19 -8.92 -7.80 3.50
CA ALA A 19 -9.59 -9.02 3.05
C ALA A 19 -9.80 -9.04 1.53
N ASP A 20 -10.14 -7.89 0.95
CA ASP A 20 -10.25 -7.69 -0.49
C ASP A 20 -8.91 -7.96 -1.20
N LEU A 21 -7.78 -7.48 -0.67
CA LEU A 21 -6.46 -7.78 -1.26
C LEU A 21 -6.07 -9.26 -1.12
N VAL A 22 -6.43 -9.92 -0.01
CA VAL A 22 -6.23 -11.37 0.16
C VAL A 22 -7.08 -12.17 -0.83
N ASP A 23 -8.29 -11.70 -1.16
CA ASP A 23 -9.13 -12.32 -2.20
C ASP A 23 -8.45 -12.29 -3.57
N VAL A 24 -7.85 -11.15 -3.93
CA VAL A 24 -7.11 -11.01 -5.21
C VAL A 24 -5.81 -11.82 -5.21
N ASP A 25 -5.12 -11.97 -4.09
CA ASP A 25 -3.89 -12.76 -4.00
C ASP A 25 -4.16 -14.27 -4.17
N THR A 26 -5.30 -14.73 -3.66
CA THR A 26 -5.67 -16.15 -3.66
C THR A 26 -6.47 -16.59 -4.89
N LYS A 27 -7.08 -15.66 -5.62
CA LYS A 27 -7.91 -15.95 -6.79
C LYS A 27 -7.36 -15.31 -8.06
N PRO A 28 -7.52 -15.96 -9.22
CA PRO A 28 -7.28 -15.31 -10.50
C PRO A 28 -8.08 -14.01 -10.61
N VAL A 29 -7.42 -12.94 -11.08
CA VAL A 29 -8.03 -11.61 -11.29
C VAL A 29 -9.32 -11.68 -12.13
N THR A 30 -9.45 -12.66 -13.02
CA THR A 30 -10.63 -12.86 -13.87
C THR A 30 -11.89 -13.31 -13.12
N ILE A 31 -11.76 -13.80 -11.89
CA ILE A 31 -12.88 -14.26 -11.04
C ILE A 31 -12.98 -13.51 -9.71
N ALA A 32 -12.04 -12.60 -9.44
CA ALA A 32 -12.04 -11.79 -8.23
C ALA A 32 -13.27 -10.87 -8.20
N LEU A 33 -13.76 -10.57 -7.00
CA LEU A 33 -14.88 -9.65 -6.85
C LEU A 33 -14.49 -8.25 -7.34
N GLN A 34 -15.46 -7.55 -7.94
CA GLN A 34 -15.23 -6.19 -8.44
C GLN A 34 -14.78 -5.23 -7.33
N SER A 35 -15.25 -5.43 -6.10
CA SER A 35 -14.79 -4.67 -4.93
C SER A 35 -13.30 -4.87 -4.66
N SER A 36 -12.83 -6.11 -4.78
CA SER A 36 -11.45 -6.49 -4.50
C SER A 36 -10.49 -5.95 -5.56
N LEU A 37 -10.93 -5.96 -6.84
CA LEU A 37 -10.22 -5.30 -7.93
C LEU A 37 -10.19 -3.77 -7.77
N GLN A 38 -11.27 -3.16 -7.27
CA GLN A 38 -11.31 -1.73 -6.97
C GLN A 38 -10.32 -1.37 -5.86
N THR A 39 -10.28 -2.14 -4.77
CA THR A 39 -9.31 -1.95 -3.68
C THR A 39 -7.87 -2.06 -4.18
N LEU A 40 -7.55 -3.03 -5.05
CA LEU A 40 -6.23 -3.14 -5.67
C LEU A 40 -5.90 -1.90 -6.51
N HIS A 41 -6.84 -1.44 -7.33
CA HIS A 41 -6.68 -0.25 -8.15
C HIS A 41 -6.39 0.98 -7.28
N ASP A 42 -7.16 1.17 -6.21
CA ASP A 42 -7.03 2.31 -5.31
C ASP A 42 -5.68 2.29 -4.56
N LEU A 43 -5.24 1.11 -4.14
CA LEU A 43 -3.90 0.92 -3.55
C LEU A 43 -2.80 1.32 -4.54
N ASN A 44 -2.88 0.86 -5.80
CA ASN A 44 -1.91 1.21 -6.84
C ASN A 44 -1.87 2.72 -7.13
N ALA A 45 -3.03 3.37 -7.13
CA ALA A 45 -3.12 4.82 -7.32
C ALA A 45 -2.42 5.57 -6.17
N GLN A 46 -2.63 5.15 -4.93
CA GLN A 46 -1.97 5.75 -3.75
C GLN A 46 -0.45 5.56 -3.79
N ILE A 47 0.01 4.35 -4.10
CA ILE A 47 1.44 4.02 -4.27
C ILE A 47 2.08 4.93 -5.33
N THR A 48 1.42 5.07 -6.49
CA THR A 48 1.91 5.88 -7.61
C THR A 48 2.00 7.35 -7.23
N ALA A 49 0.98 7.89 -6.55
CA ALA A 49 0.98 9.28 -6.09
C ALA A 49 2.10 9.54 -5.08
N GLN A 50 2.33 8.63 -4.13
CA GLN A 50 3.40 8.74 -3.15
C GLN A 50 4.79 8.69 -3.81
N LEU A 51 5.00 7.77 -4.75
CA LEU A 51 6.22 7.70 -5.55
C LEU A 51 6.47 8.99 -6.34
N ALA A 52 5.44 9.51 -7.02
CA ALA A 52 5.54 10.75 -7.79
C ALA A 52 5.94 11.93 -6.90
N ASN A 53 5.29 12.08 -5.73
CA ASN A 53 5.61 13.12 -4.76
C ASN A 53 7.05 13.00 -4.24
N HIS A 54 7.49 11.79 -3.87
CA HIS A 54 8.85 11.55 -3.40
C HIS A 54 9.89 11.88 -4.48
N CYS A 55 9.65 11.49 -5.73
CA CYS A 55 10.53 11.82 -6.86
C CYS A 55 10.64 13.34 -7.08
N VAL A 56 9.52 14.07 -7.02
CA VAL A 56 9.50 15.54 -7.15
C VAL A 56 10.26 16.22 -6.01
N LEU A 57 10.09 15.75 -4.77
CA LEU A 57 10.70 16.36 -3.59
C LEU A 57 12.21 16.12 -3.51
N HIS A 58 12.69 14.96 -3.94
CA HIS A 58 14.08 14.56 -3.70
C HIS A 58 15.02 14.69 -4.91
N LYS A 59 14.53 14.94 -6.14
CA LYS A 59 15.31 15.22 -7.37
C LYS A 59 16.75 14.63 -7.35
N LYS A 60 16.88 13.31 -7.15
CA LYS A 60 18.18 12.64 -7.15
C LYS A 60 18.46 12.11 -8.54
N ASP A 61 19.67 12.36 -9.04
CA ASP A 61 20.15 11.79 -10.33
C ASP A 61 20.25 10.25 -10.29
N THR A 62 20.32 9.67 -9.09
CA THR A 62 20.23 8.22 -8.85
C THR A 62 19.02 7.90 -7.99
N PRO A 63 18.07 7.08 -8.47
CA PRO A 63 16.94 6.65 -7.66
C PRO A 63 17.46 5.78 -6.51
N PRO A 64 17.28 6.17 -5.24
CA PRO A 64 17.61 5.32 -4.10
C PRO A 64 16.68 4.10 -4.08
N PRO A 65 17.05 2.99 -3.41
CA PRO A 65 16.11 1.92 -3.16
C PRO A 65 14.95 2.46 -2.32
N ILE A 66 13.76 2.49 -2.93
CA ILE A 66 12.52 2.97 -2.32
C ILE A 66 11.80 1.79 -1.68
N SER A 67 11.38 1.95 -0.42
CA SER A 67 10.50 1.01 0.27
C SER A 67 9.13 1.64 0.55
N ILE A 68 8.05 0.93 0.23
CA ILE A 68 6.68 1.36 0.54
C ILE A 68 6.13 0.48 1.66
N THR A 69 5.62 1.09 2.71
CA THR A 69 5.00 0.39 3.84
C THR A 69 3.49 0.45 3.70
N VAL A 70 2.87 -0.72 3.51
CA VAL A 70 1.42 -0.91 3.53
C VAL A 70 1.08 -1.66 4.81
N THR A 71 0.19 -1.12 5.63
CA THR A 71 -0.19 -1.75 6.89
C THR A 71 -1.69 -1.69 7.12
N ILE A 72 -2.19 -2.70 7.82
CA ILE A 72 -3.58 -2.76 8.27
C ILE A 72 -3.76 -1.71 9.37
N LEU A 73 -4.88 -0.98 9.31
CA LEU A 73 -5.39 -0.16 10.40
C LEU A 73 -5.76 -1.08 11.57
N SER A 74 -4.84 -1.21 12.53
CA SER A 74 -5.19 -1.75 13.84
C SER A 74 -5.87 -0.64 14.66
N PRO A 75 -7.09 -0.85 15.18
CA PRO A 75 -7.67 0.08 16.13
C PRO A 75 -6.81 0.11 17.39
N LEU A 76 -6.44 1.32 17.85
CA LEU A 76 -5.71 1.54 19.11
C LEU A 76 -6.46 1.01 20.35
N THR A 77 -7.73 0.68 20.21
CA THR A 77 -8.54 0.01 21.22
C THR A 77 -8.33 -1.50 21.10
N GLY A 78 -7.29 -2.01 21.76
CA GLY A 78 -7.29 -3.40 22.17
C GLY A 78 -8.57 -3.66 22.97
N LYS A 79 -9.51 -4.41 22.41
CA LYS A 79 -10.46 -5.13 23.24
C LYS A 79 -9.68 -6.27 23.87
N LEU A 80 -9.54 -6.21 25.20
CA LEU A 80 -9.36 -7.41 26.01
C LEU A 80 -10.58 -8.29 25.74
N ASP A 81 -10.39 -9.37 25.00
CA ASP A 81 -11.18 -10.59 25.20
C ASP A 81 -10.45 -11.46 26.22
#